data_AF-A0A969DIU2-F1
#
_entry.id   AF-A0A969DIU2-F1
#
_cell.length_a   1.000
_cell.length_b   1.000
_cell.length_c   1.000
_cell.angle_alpha   90.00
_cell.angle_beta   90.00
_cell.angle_gamma   90.00
#
_symmetry.space_group_name_H-M   'P 1'
#
loop_
_entity.id
_entity.type
_entity.pdbx_description
1 polymer ?
#
loop_
_entity_poly.entity_id
_entity_poly.type
_entity_poly.pdbx_seq_one_letter_code
_entity_poly.pdbx_strand_id
1 'polypeptide(L)'
;MSPKYKKHTVRFEMVLTKEQNDHWQALAKSCGISKAELIRCRMSGCRIKSIPEVNWKCYWQLSKISKAISQIASSQNTAIANGLIPSPVESIPFEDLLKEISSLRLCLVLENNDEIDHELEQSNDWQD
;
A
#
# COMPACT_ATOMS: atom_id res chain seq x y z
N MET A 1 11.23 -21.39 -35.45
CA MET A 1 10.98 -22.02 -34.13
C MET A 1 10.25 -21.03 -33.26
N SER A 2 8.98 -21.28 -32.93
CA SER A 2 8.22 -20.45 -32.00
C SER A 2 8.75 -20.65 -30.56
N PRO A 3 8.99 -19.59 -29.78
CA PRO A 3 9.46 -19.73 -28.41
C PRO A 3 8.38 -20.43 -27.59
N LYS A 4 8.73 -21.57 -26.96
CA LYS A 4 7.85 -22.26 -26.01
C LYS A 4 7.78 -21.42 -24.74
N TYR A 5 6.81 -20.52 -24.64
CA TYR A 5 6.54 -19.80 -23.40
C TYR A 5 6.21 -20.81 -22.29
N LYS A 6 7.05 -20.87 -21.25
CA LYS A 6 6.76 -21.66 -20.05
C LYS A 6 5.57 -20.98 -19.35
N LYS A 7 4.43 -21.66 -19.28
CA LYS A 7 3.30 -21.21 -18.47
C LYS A 7 3.73 -21.23 -17.01
N HIS A 8 3.89 -20.06 -16.40
CA HIS A 8 4.12 -19.93 -14.97
C HIS A 8 2.77 -19.77 -14.28
N THR A 9 2.41 -20.73 -13.42
CA THR A 9 1.23 -20.60 -12.57
C THR A 9 1.61 -19.75 -11.36
N VAL A 10 0.93 -18.62 -11.17
CA VAL A 10 1.10 -17.74 -10.00
C VAL A 10 -0.14 -17.89 -9.12
N ARG A 11 0.07 -18.05 -7.81
CA ARG A 11 -0.99 -18.05 -6.80
C ARG A 11 -0.97 -16.71 -6.08
N PHE A 12 -2.13 -16.05 -6.05
CA PHE A 12 -2.33 -14.83 -5.26
C PHE A 12 -3.20 -15.17 -4.05
N GLU A 13 -2.83 -14.63 -2.89
CA GLU A 13 -3.60 -14.75 -1.67
C GLU A 13 -4.08 -13.37 -1.24
N MET A 14 -5.38 -13.25 -0.98
CA MET A 14 -6.00 -12.03 -0.49
C MET A 14 -6.47 -12.26 0.94
N VAL A 15 -5.97 -11.45 1.86
CA VAL A 15 -6.44 -11.42 3.25
C VAL A 15 -7.51 -10.35 3.35
N LEU A 16 -8.75 -10.77 3.56
CA LEU A 16 -9.91 -9.90 3.60
C LEU A 16 -10.59 -9.97 4.96
N THR A 17 -11.15 -8.85 5.41
CA THR A 17 -12.13 -8.87 6.50
C THR A 17 -13.41 -9.57 6.02
N LYS A 18 -14.27 -9.98 6.97
CA LYS A 18 -15.55 -10.62 6.64
C LYS A 18 -16.41 -9.73 5.74
N GLU A 19 -16.54 -8.45 6.10
CA GLU A 19 -17.32 -7.46 5.35
C GLU A 19 -16.81 -7.28 3.91
N GLN A 20 -15.49 -7.19 3.74
CA GLN A 20 -14.88 -7.10 2.41
C GLN A 20 -15.16 -8.36 1.59
N ASN A 21 -15.03 -9.54 2.20
CA ASN A 21 -15.30 -10.79 1.54
C ASN A 21 -16.78 -10.89 1.10
N ASP A 22 -17.71 -10.50 1.95
CA ASP A 22 -19.15 -10.52 1.65
C ASP A 22 -19.49 -9.55 0.51
N HIS A 23 -18.88 -8.35 0.51
CA HIS A 23 -19.00 -7.39 -0.57
C HIS A 23 -18.52 -7.96 -1.92
N TRP A 24 -17.31 -8.52 -1.96
CA TRP A 24 -16.78 -9.14 -3.18
C TRP A 24 -17.59 -10.34 -3.64
N GLN A 25 -18.13 -11.12 -2.70
CA GLN A 25 -19.00 -12.25 -3.03
C GLN A 25 -20.34 -11.78 -3.62
N ALA A 26 -20.91 -10.70 -3.12
CA ALA A 26 -22.14 -10.10 -3.66
C ALA A 26 -21.91 -9.56 -5.08
N LEU A 27 -20.81 -8.85 -5.32
CA LEU A 27 -20.42 -8.37 -6.65
C LEU A 27 -20.22 -9.51 -7.66
N ALA A 28 -19.55 -10.58 -7.23
CA ALA A 28 -19.34 -11.75 -8.09
C ALA A 28 -20.68 -12.39 -8.49
N LYS A 29 -21.61 -12.51 -7.52
CA LYS A 29 -22.97 -13.00 -7.78
C LYS A 29 -23.75 -12.10 -8.74
N SER A 30 -23.68 -10.77 -8.60
CA SER A 30 -24.36 -9.85 -9.53
C SER A 30 -23.82 -9.93 -10.95
N CYS A 31 -22.54 -10.27 -11.11
CA CYS A 31 -21.92 -10.48 -12.42
C CYS A 31 -22.05 -11.92 -12.94
N GLY A 32 -22.69 -12.83 -12.18
CA GLY A 32 -22.86 -14.24 -12.58
C GLY A 32 -21.55 -15.05 -12.66
N ILE A 33 -20.47 -14.57 -12.05
CA ILE A 33 -19.15 -15.20 -12.12
C ILE A 33 -18.63 -15.60 -10.73
N SER A 34 -17.57 -16.42 -10.71
CA SER A 34 -16.90 -16.74 -9.45
C SER A 34 -16.14 -15.51 -8.91
N LYS A 35 -15.99 -15.41 -7.59
CA LYS A 35 -15.20 -14.35 -6.96
C LYS A 35 -13.74 -14.35 -7.46
N ALA A 36 -13.16 -15.54 -7.67
CA ALA A 36 -11.80 -15.66 -8.19
C ALA A 36 -11.71 -15.15 -9.63
N GLU A 37 -12.73 -15.38 -10.45
CA GLU A 37 -12.79 -14.84 -11.81
C GLU A 37 -12.94 -13.33 -11.79
N LEU A 38 -13.84 -12.79 -10.96
CA LEU A 38 -14.01 -11.34 -10.81
C LEU A 38 -12.70 -10.66 -10.43
N ILE A 39 -11.95 -11.23 -9.46
CA ILE A 39 -10.64 -10.72 -9.07
C ILE A 39 -9.66 -10.82 -10.24
N ARG A 40 -9.62 -11.95 -10.96
CA ARG A 40 -8.73 -12.12 -12.12
C ARG A 40 -9.02 -11.09 -13.21
N CYS A 41 -10.29 -10.87 -13.55
CA CYS A 41 -10.71 -9.87 -14.54
C CYS A 41 -10.36 -8.44 -14.09
N ARG A 42 -10.48 -8.14 -12.79
CA ARG A 42 -10.08 -6.83 -12.29
C ARG A 42 -8.56 -6.64 -12.25
N MET A 43 -7.81 -7.72 -12.05
CA MET A 43 -6.34 -7.70 -12.05
C MET A 43 -5.77 -7.81 -13.47
N SER A 44 -6.53 -8.32 -14.44
CA SER A 44 -6.11 -8.38 -15.84
C SER A 44 -6.09 -6.97 -16.41
N GLY A 45 -4.88 -6.42 -16.54
CA GLY A 45 -4.65 -5.03 -16.93
C GLY A 45 -3.93 -4.20 -15.85
N CYS A 46 -3.98 -4.63 -14.59
CA CYS A 46 -3.16 -4.02 -13.53
C CYS A 46 -1.69 -4.40 -13.75
N ARG A 47 -0.90 -3.45 -14.24
CA ARG A 47 0.56 -3.57 -14.20
C ARG A 47 1.01 -3.40 -12.75
N ILE A 48 1.85 -4.31 -12.25
CA ILE A 48 2.58 -4.08 -11.00
C ILE A 48 3.51 -2.90 -11.29
N LYS A 49 3.16 -1.70 -10.82
CA LYS A 49 4.00 -0.53 -10.97
C LYS A 49 5.32 -0.79 -10.24
N SER A 50 6.43 -0.66 -10.96
CA SER A 50 7.76 -0.74 -10.35
C SER A 50 8.03 0.57 -9.64
N ILE A 51 8.17 0.53 -8.31
CA ILE A 51 8.59 1.71 -7.54
C ILE A 51 10.07 1.99 -7.90
N PRO A 52 10.43 3.24 -8.27
CA PRO A 52 11.82 3.60 -8.52
C PRO A 52 12.72 3.23 -7.33
N GLU A 53 13.91 2.70 -7.59
CA GLU A 53 14.83 2.25 -6.54
C GLU A 53 15.16 3.37 -5.54
N VAL A 54 15.25 4.61 -6.02
CA VAL A 54 15.46 5.81 -5.19
C VAL A 54 14.27 6.01 -4.23
N ASN A 55 13.04 5.94 -4.73
CA ASN A 55 11.84 6.07 -3.89
C ASN A 55 11.76 4.95 -2.85
N TRP A 56 12.13 3.73 -3.24
CA TRP A 56 12.20 2.61 -2.32
C TRP A 56 13.25 2.81 -1.21
N LYS A 57 14.45 3.29 -1.55
CA LYS A 57 15.48 3.64 -0.56
C LYS A 57 15.02 4.73 0.39
N CYS A 58 14.41 5.79 -0.13
CA CYS A 58 13.85 6.88 0.67
C CYS A 58 12.75 6.38 1.62
N TYR A 59 11.84 5.54 1.14
CA TYR A 59 10.79 4.93 1.94
C TYR A 59 11.35 4.16 3.15
N TRP A 60 12.42 3.39 2.94
CA TRP A 60 13.06 2.64 4.02
C TRP A 60 13.77 3.53 5.04
N GLN A 61 14.42 4.61 4.60
CA GLN A 61 15.04 5.56 5.52
C GLN A 61 13.98 6.28 6.38
N LEU A 62 12.90 6.72 5.76
CA LEU A 62 11.74 7.29 6.47
C LEU A 62 11.16 6.31 7.49
N SER A 63 11.07 5.02 7.14
CA SER A 63 10.64 3.99 8.09
C SER A 63 11.58 3.84 9.29
N LYS A 64 12.90 3.98 9.11
CA LYS A 64 13.88 3.93 10.21
C LYS A 64 13.75 5.15 11.12
N ILE A 65 13.57 6.32 10.55
CA ILE A 65 13.36 7.57 11.29
C ILE A 65 12.09 7.47 12.14
N SER A 66 10.98 7.02 11.55
CA SER A 66 9.72 6.78 12.26
C SER A 66 9.92 5.84 13.46
N LYS A 67 10.66 4.74 13.29
CA LYS A 67 10.95 3.81 14.39
C LYS A 67 11.75 4.47 15.52
N ALA A 68 12.76 5.27 15.18
CA ALA A 68 13.56 5.98 16.17
C ALA A 68 12.70 6.99 16.96
N ILE A 69 11.82 7.73 16.29
CA ILE A 69 10.88 8.66 16.92
C ILE A 69 9.95 7.92 17.90
N SER A 70 9.36 6.79 17.49
CA SER A 70 8.50 5.99 18.36
C SER A 70 9.25 5.48 19.60
N GLN A 71 10.52 5.11 19.46
CA GLN A 71 11.36 4.71 20.59
C GLN A 71 11.60 5.87 21.56
N ILE A 72 11.92 7.06 21.05
CA ILE A 72 12.12 8.26 21.88
C ILE A 72 10.84 8.58 22.67
N ALA A 73 9.70 8.64 22.00
CA ALA A 73 8.42 8.90 22.65
C ALA A 73 8.09 7.84 23.72
N SER A 74 8.32 6.57 23.41
CA SER A 74 8.15 5.48 24.39
C SER A 74 9.06 5.66 25.60
N SER A 75 10.34 5.96 25.40
CA SER A 75 11.30 6.15 26.49
C SER A 75 10.94 7.35 27.37
N GLN A 76 10.48 8.45 26.78
CA GLN A 76 9.99 9.61 27.54
C GLN A 76 8.76 9.25 28.38
N ASN A 77 7.78 8.59 27.78
CA ASN A 77 6.57 8.16 28.49
C ASN A 77 6.91 7.20 29.65
N THR A 78 7.86 6.28 29.44
CA THR A 78 8.36 5.38 30.51
C THR A 78 9.09 6.15 31.61
N ALA A 79 9.92 7.14 31.28
CA ALA A 79 10.60 7.97 32.27
C ALA A 79 9.60 8.75 33.15
N ILE A 80 8.58 9.35 32.52
CA ILE A 80 7.49 10.04 33.21
C ILE A 80 6.71 9.08 34.11
N ALA A 81 6.34 7.90 33.60
CA ALA A 81 5.63 6.88 34.38
C ALA A 81 6.43 6.39 35.60
N ASN A 82 7.76 6.41 35.51
CA ASN A 82 8.68 6.08 36.60
C ASN A 82 9.00 7.27 37.52
N GLY A 83 8.35 8.42 37.35
CA GLY A 83 8.56 9.61 38.18
C GLY A 83 9.86 10.38 37.91
N LEU A 84 10.54 10.08 36.80
CA LEU A 84 11.73 10.81 36.35
C LEU A 84 11.32 12.03 35.53
N ILE A 85 12.08 13.11 35.63
CA ILE A 85 11.90 14.30 34.79
C ILE A 85 12.76 14.10 33.53
N PRO A 86 12.17 13.80 32.36
CA PRO A 86 12.94 13.67 31.12
C PRO A 86 13.55 15.03 30.74
N SER A 87 14.69 14.99 30.04
CA SER A 87 15.27 16.22 29.48
C SER A 87 14.23 16.91 28.60
N PRO A 88 14.10 18.25 28.70
CA PRO A 88 13.16 19.00 27.86
C PRO A 88 13.60 18.83 26.41
N VAL A 89 12.80 18.08 25.65
CA VAL A 89 12.85 18.09 24.19
C VAL A 89 11.95 19.25 23.78
N GLU A 90 12.39 20.11 22.86
CA GLU A 90 11.50 21.08 22.23
C GLU A 90 10.22 20.35 21.84
N SER A 91 9.05 20.98 22.07
CA SER A 91 7.75 20.34 21.88
C SER A 91 7.47 20.10 20.40
N ILE A 92 8.21 19.18 19.79
CA ILE A 92 7.92 18.65 18.48
C ILE A 92 6.84 17.60 18.72
N PRO A 93 5.61 17.79 18.23
CA PRO A 93 4.57 16.79 18.36
C PRO A 93 4.97 15.57 17.55
N PHE A 94 5.58 14.57 18.21
CA PHE A 94 6.06 13.35 17.57
C PHE A 94 4.96 12.63 16.78
N GLU A 95 3.71 12.74 17.22
CA GLU A 95 2.56 12.22 16.49
C GLU A 95 2.38 12.88 15.12
N ASP A 96 2.52 14.20 15.03
CA ASP A 96 2.36 14.92 13.76
C ASP A 96 3.53 14.65 12.83
N LEU A 97 4.75 14.53 13.37
CA LEU A 97 5.92 14.09 12.61
C LEU A 97 5.75 12.66 12.07
N LEU A 98 5.16 11.75 12.86
CA LEU A 98 4.85 10.39 12.41
C LEU A 98 3.79 10.38 11.30
N LYS A 99 2.77 11.26 11.37
CA LYS A 99 1.77 11.42 10.31
C LYS A 99 2.42 11.93 9.02
N GLU A 100 3.26 12.96 9.09
CA GLU A 100 3.95 13.50 7.90
C GLU A 100 4.89 12.46 7.27
N ILE A 101 5.67 11.74 8.08
CA ILE A 101 6.53 10.66 7.57
C ILE A 101 5.69 9.57 6.89
N SER A 102 4.52 9.25 7.43
CA SER A 102 3.60 8.27 6.83
C SER A 102 3.04 8.76 5.49
N SER A 103 2.64 10.03 5.41
CA SER A 103 2.20 10.66 4.16
C SER A 103 3.28 10.68 3.10
N LEU A 104 4.52 11.06 3.45
CA LEU A 104 5.65 11.05 2.52
C LEU A 104 5.96 9.64 2.00
N ARG A 105 5.90 8.63 2.88
CA ARG A 105 6.06 7.22 2.49
C ARG A 105 4.98 6.77 1.52
N LEU A 106 3.74 7.24 1.70
CA LEU A 106 2.64 6.94 0.79
C LEU A 106 2.89 7.55 -0.60
N CYS A 107 3.29 8.82 -0.67
CA CYS A 107 3.62 9.48 -1.94
C CYS A 107 4.74 8.77 -2.71
N LEU A 108 5.77 8.28 -2.02
CA LEU A 108 6.88 7.55 -2.64
C LEU A 108 6.47 6.20 -3.24
N VAL A 109 5.39 5.59 -2.73
CA VAL A 109 4.89 4.28 -3.18
C VAL A 109 3.83 4.41 -4.25
N LEU A 110 2.99 5.44 -4.18
CA LEU A 110 1.86 5.57 -5.09
C LEU A 110 2.21 6.20 -6.44
N GLU A 111 3.29 7.00 -6.52
CA GLU A 111 3.54 7.99 -7.59
C GLU A 111 2.32 8.92 -7.75
N ASN A 112 2.51 10.24 -7.85
CA ASN A 112 1.38 11.14 -8.07
C ASN A 112 0.68 10.77 -9.39
N ASN A 113 -0.50 10.14 -9.30
CA ASN A 113 -1.34 9.79 -10.43
C ASN A 113 -2.07 11.02 -10.96
N ASP A 114 -1.35 12.05 -11.38
CA ASP A 114 -1.97 13.15 -12.14
C ASP A 114 -2.07 12.81 -13.64
N GLU A 115 -1.53 11.66 -14.08
CA GLU A 115 -1.48 11.26 -15.51
C GLU A 115 -2.31 10.01 -15.89
N ILE A 116 -3.01 9.34 -14.97
CA ILE A 116 -3.68 8.05 -15.28
C ILE A 116 -5.07 8.20 -15.91
N ASP A 117 -5.69 9.39 -15.85
CA ASP A 117 -7.06 9.57 -16.36
C ASP A 117 -7.17 9.53 -17.90
N HIS A 118 -6.06 9.56 -18.65
CA HIS A 118 -6.11 9.56 -20.12
C HIS A 118 -5.94 8.20 -20.81
N GLU A 119 -5.49 7.14 -20.13
CA GLU A 119 -5.25 5.84 -20.78
C GLU A 119 -6.39 4.81 -20.60
N LEU A 120 -7.32 5.04 -19.66
CA LEU A 120 -8.43 4.10 -19.42
C LEU A 120 -9.63 4.28 -20.37
N GLU A 121 -9.72 5.37 -21.12
CA GLU A 121 -10.83 5.61 -22.06
C GLU A 121 -10.73 4.84 -23.39
N GLN A 122 -9.60 4.16 -23.68
CA GLN A 122 -9.39 3.53 -25.01
C GLN A 122 -9.49 2.00 -25.05
N SER A 123 -9.85 1.32 -23.96
CA SER A 123 -9.97 -0.15 -23.93
C SER A 123 -11.43 -0.63 -23.93
N ASN A 124 -12.18 -0.29 -24.98
CA ASN A 124 -13.51 -0.87 -25.27
C ASN A 124 -13.40 -2.07 -26.22
N ASP A 125 -12.53 -3.03 -25.92
CA ASP A 125 -12.23 -4.17 -26.81
C ASP A 125 -13.01 -5.46 -26.45
N TRP A 126 -14.20 -5.31 -25.86
CA TRP A 126 -15.10 -6.43 -25.51
C TRP A 126 -16.41 -6.45 -26.33
N GLN A 127 -16.40 -5.87 -27.52
CA GLN A 127 -17.46 -6.10 -28.51
C GLN A 127 -16.92 -6.97 -29.65
N ASP A 128 -17.00 -8.29 -29.44
CA ASP A 128 -17.31 -9.31 -30.46
C ASP A 128 -17.63 -10.65 -29.77
#